data_AF-A0A9X1TVI8-F1
#
_entry.id   AF-A0A9X1TVI8-F1
#
_cell.length_a   1.000
_cell.length_b   1.000
_cell.length_c   1.000
_cell.angle_alpha   90.00
_cell.angle_beta   90.00
_cell.angle_gamma   90.00
#
_symmetry.space_group_name_H-M   'P 1'
#
loop_
_entity.id
_entity.type
_entity.pdbx_description
1 polymer ?
#
loop_
_entity_poly.entity_id
_entity_poly.type
_entity_poly.pdbx_seq_one_letter_code
_entity_poly.pdbx_strand_id
1 'polypeptide(L)'
;MEPYVTLTESLNDLRKQGYSEDFNLRQNCLECRNGLFKIFTDDFKVDKFIRFEGDSNPSDAAVLYAISSDVHQIKGVLVNGYGIYSESITDEMLRKLDIRS
;
A
#
# COMPACT_ATOMS: atom_id res chain seq x y z
N MET A 1 -7.96 -16.43 -20.30
CA MET A 1 -6.74 -15.62 -20.29
C MET A 1 -6.95 -14.59 -19.21
N GLU A 2 -6.51 -14.87 -17.99
CA GLU A 2 -6.53 -13.88 -16.92
C GLU A 2 -5.60 -12.74 -17.36
N PRO A 3 -6.07 -11.50 -17.47
CA PRO A 3 -5.21 -10.40 -17.88
C PRO A 3 -4.10 -10.30 -16.83
N TYR A 4 -2.86 -10.21 -17.29
CA TYR A 4 -1.74 -9.79 -16.47
C TYR A 4 -2.07 -8.38 -15.98
N VAL A 5 -2.78 -8.26 -14.86
CA VAL A 5 -3.14 -6.97 -14.32
C VAL A 5 -1.83 -6.31 -13.96
N THR A 6 -1.48 -5.25 -14.68
CA THR A 6 -0.28 -4.49 -14.38
C THR A 6 -0.50 -3.64 -13.13
N LEU A 7 0.58 -3.17 -12.50
CA LEU A 7 0.48 -2.24 -11.37
C LEU A 7 -0.34 -1.00 -11.76
N THR A 8 -0.13 -0.48 -12.97
CA THR A 8 -0.88 0.64 -13.53
C THR A 8 -2.38 0.32 -13.68
N GLU A 9 -2.74 -0.86 -14.19
CA GLU A 9 -4.15 -1.25 -14.30
C GLU A 9 -4.82 -1.42 -12.94
N SER A 10 -4.15 -2.09 -12.00
CA SER A 10 -4.65 -2.23 -10.63
C SER A 10 -4.87 -0.88 -9.95
N LEU A 11 -3.92 0.04 -10.09
CA LEU A 11 -4.06 1.42 -9.60
C LEU A 11 -5.28 2.10 -10.21
N ASN A 12 -5.45 1.98 -11.52
CA ASN A 12 -6.56 2.64 -12.22
C ASN A 12 -7.91 2.06 -11.80
N ASP A 13 -7.99 0.74 -11.56
CA ASP A 13 -9.19 0.08 -11.06
C ASP A 13 -9.52 0.51 -9.62
N LEU A 14 -8.51 0.54 -8.74
CA LEU A 14 -8.66 1.03 -7.36
C LEU A 14 -9.13 2.50 -7.34
N ARG A 15 -8.60 3.35 -8.23
CA ARG A 15 -9.07 4.74 -8.37
C ARG A 15 -10.55 4.82 -8.76
N LYS A 16 -11.03 3.93 -9.64
CA LYS A 16 -12.47 3.85 -9.98
C LYS A 16 -13.33 3.40 -8.80
N GLN A 17 -12.77 2.59 -7.88
CA GLN A 17 -13.43 2.18 -6.64
C GLN A 17 -13.40 3.26 -5.54
N GLY A 18 -12.74 4.40 -5.79
CA GLY A 18 -12.65 5.53 -4.86
C GLY A 18 -11.34 5.59 -4.06
N TYR A 19 -10.39 4.70 -4.32
CA TYR A 19 -9.03 4.78 -3.76
C TYR A 19 -8.21 5.80 -4.56
N SER A 20 -8.46 7.07 -4.29
CA SER A 20 -7.84 8.19 -5.03
C SER A 20 -6.59 8.75 -4.35
N GLU A 21 -6.43 8.50 -3.06
CA GLU A 21 -5.30 8.99 -2.29
C GLU A 21 -4.07 8.08 -2.48
N ASP A 22 -2.89 8.68 -2.41
CA ASP A 22 -1.62 7.95 -2.38
C ASP A 22 -1.09 7.97 -0.95
N PHE A 23 -0.90 6.78 -0.39
CA PHE A 23 -0.31 6.58 0.92
C PHE A 23 1.17 6.31 0.78
N ASN A 24 1.94 7.07 1.53
CA ASN A 24 3.36 6.91 1.68
C ASN A 24 3.65 6.25 3.02
N LEU A 25 4.43 5.18 2.97
CA LEU A 25 4.89 4.50 4.17
C LEU A 25 5.90 5.39 4.90
N ARG A 26 5.64 5.68 6.17
CA ARG A 26 6.60 6.29 7.10
C ARG A 26 6.97 5.30 8.19
N GLN A 27 7.96 5.66 9.01
CA GLN A 27 8.48 4.83 10.10
C GLN A 27 7.38 4.24 11.00
N ASN A 28 6.40 5.04 11.39
CA ASN A 28 5.41 4.65 12.40
C ASN A 28 3.95 4.93 11.98
N CYS A 29 3.71 5.38 10.75
CA CYS A 29 2.37 5.69 10.25
C CYS A 29 2.36 5.74 8.71
N LEU A 30 1.16 5.79 8.13
CA LEU A 30 0.93 6.12 6.73
C LEU A 30 0.71 7.62 6.60
N GLU A 31 1.31 8.21 5.59
CA GLU A 31 1.17 9.63 5.28
C GLU A 31 0.45 9.80 3.94
N CYS A 32 -0.56 10.66 3.86
CA CYS A 32 -1.16 11.06 2.59
C CYS A 32 -1.22 12.57 2.41
N ARG A 33 -1.47 12.98 1.17
CA ARG A 33 -1.43 14.38 0.72
C ARG A 33 -0.17 15.09 1.16
N ASN A 34 0.98 14.43 0.98
CA ASN A 34 2.29 15.03 1.19
C ASN A 34 2.54 15.52 2.64
N GLY A 35 2.07 14.78 3.65
CA GLY A 35 2.29 15.11 5.06
C GLY A 35 1.10 15.66 5.82
N LEU A 36 0.00 15.96 5.13
CA LEU A 36 -1.16 16.61 5.74
C LEU A 36 -1.97 15.65 6.64
N PHE A 37 -2.02 14.37 6.28
CA PHE A 37 -2.75 13.36 7.04
C PHE A 37 -1.81 12.24 7.42
N LYS A 38 -1.84 11.88 8.71
CA LYS A 38 -1.07 10.78 9.29
C LYS A 38 -2.04 9.77 9.86
N ILE A 39 -1.96 8.54 9.39
CA ILE A 39 -2.86 7.45 9.76
C ILE A 39 -2.00 6.39 10.43
N PHE A 40 -2.29 6.12 11.69
CA PHE A 40 -1.57 5.11 12.44
C PHE A 40 -2.11 3.72 12.12
N THR A 41 -1.33 2.69 12.48
CA THR A 41 -1.65 1.27 12.36
C THR A 41 -3.04 0.89 12.88
N ASP A 42 -3.57 1.62 13.86
CA ASP A 42 -4.91 1.38 14.43
C ASP A 42 -6.04 2.01 13.59
N ASP A 43 -5.75 3.10 12.88
CA ASP A 43 -6.72 3.92 12.15
C ASP A 43 -6.93 3.48 10.69
N PHE A 44 -6.17 2.50 10.18
CA PHE A 44 -6.34 1.96 8.83
C PHE A 44 -6.56 0.44 8.79
N LYS A 45 -7.21 0.02 7.71
CA LYS A 45 -7.44 -1.36 7.32
C LYS A 45 -6.94 -1.57 5.89
N VAL A 46 -6.25 -2.69 5.68
CA VAL A 46 -5.85 -3.14 4.34
C VAL A 46 -7.02 -3.93 3.78
N ASP A 47 -7.72 -3.37 2.80
CA ASP A 47 -8.84 -4.04 2.12
C ASP A 47 -8.34 -5.09 1.13
N LYS A 48 -7.22 -4.79 0.43
CA LYS A 48 -6.67 -5.68 -0.59
C LYS A 48 -5.16 -5.49 -0.69
N PHE A 49 -4.44 -6.54 -1.03
CA PHE A 49 -3.05 -6.42 -1.44
C PHE A 49 -2.82 -7.24 -2.72
N ILE A 50 -1.95 -6.73 -3.59
CA ILE A 50 -1.62 -7.33 -4.88
C ILE A 50 -0.10 -7.31 -4.99
N ARG A 51 0.50 -8.49 -5.01
CA ARG A 51 1.93 -8.63 -5.23
C ARG A 51 2.20 -8.73 -6.72
N PHE A 52 3.04 -7.84 -7.21
CA PHE A 52 3.61 -7.86 -8.54
C PHE A 52 5.02 -8.44 -8.44
N GLU A 53 5.23 -9.56 -9.09
CA GLU A 53 6.57 -10.09 -9.31
C GLU A 53 7.13 -9.36 -10.53
N GLY A 54 8.19 -8.57 -10.33
CA GLY A 54 8.81 -7.83 -11.41
C GLY A 54 9.36 -8.81 -12.45
N ASP A 55 9.03 -8.56 -13.72
CA ASP A 55 9.36 -9.47 -14.84
C ASP A 55 10.87 -9.68 -15.02
N SER A 56 11.69 -8.73 -14.54
CA SER A 56 13.15 -8.75 -14.73
C SER A 56 13.96 -9.14 -13.49
N ASN A 57 13.50 -8.88 -12.25
CA ASN A 57 14.26 -9.20 -11.05
C ASN A 57 13.34 -9.45 -9.84
N PRO A 58 13.67 -10.41 -8.95
CA PRO A 58 12.95 -10.60 -7.68
C PRO A 58 13.02 -9.35 -6.78
N SER A 59 14.04 -8.51 -6.96
CA SER A 59 14.20 -7.21 -6.30
C SER A 59 13.28 -6.11 -6.84
N ASP A 60 12.71 -6.31 -8.04
CA ASP A 60 11.74 -5.41 -8.69
C ASP A 60 10.29 -5.78 -8.30
N ALA A 61 10.13 -6.74 -7.38
CA ALA A 61 8.82 -7.06 -6.84
C ALA A 61 8.26 -5.86 -6.06
N ALA A 62 7.01 -5.52 -6.36
CA ALA A 62 6.26 -4.48 -5.70
C ALA A 62 4.97 -5.05 -5.13
N VAL A 63 4.50 -4.53 -4.00
CA VAL A 63 3.21 -4.90 -3.43
C VAL A 63 2.35 -3.65 -3.35
N LEU A 64 1.20 -3.70 -4.01
CA LEU A 64 0.18 -2.66 -3.95
C LEU A 64 -0.84 -3.02 -2.88
N TYR A 65 -0.97 -2.19 -1.87
CA TYR A 65 -1.96 -2.31 -0.82
C TYR A 65 -3.08 -1.28 -1.06
N ALA A 66 -4.32 -1.73 -1.15
CA ALA A 66 -5.50 -0.88 -1.07
C ALA A 66 -5.86 -0.72 0.41
N ILE A 67 -5.84 0.52 0.88
CA ILE A 67 -6.01 0.84 2.29
C ILE A 67 -7.21 1.78 2.41
N SER A 68 -8.07 1.49 3.38
CA SER A 68 -9.13 2.40 3.78
C SER A 68 -9.02 2.73 5.26
N SER A 69 -9.39 3.95 5.62
CA SER A 69 -9.51 4.39 7.00
C SER A 69 -10.96 4.75 7.25
N ASP A 70 -11.58 4.01 8.16
CA ASP A 70 -12.94 4.28 8.60
C ASP A 70 -12.99 5.56 9.46
N VAL A 71 -11.95 5.75 10.28
CA VAL A 71 -11.81 6.89 11.19
C VAL A 71 -11.74 8.21 10.42
N HIS A 72 -10.93 8.25 9.37
CA HIS A 72 -10.75 9.45 8.56
C HIS A 72 -11.65 9.48 7.32
N GLN A 73 -12.42 8.43 7.06
CA GLN A 73 -13.26 8.25 5.85
C GLN A 73 -12.47 8.48 4.54
N ILE A 74 -11.22 8.01 4.51
CA ILE A 74 -10.32 8.14 3.35
C ILE A 74 -9.93 6.78 2.80
N LYS A 75 -9.73 6.74 1.48
CA LYS A 75 -9.36 5.55 0.73
C LYS A 75 -8.20 5.88 -0.19
N GLY A 76 -7.18 5.05 -0.16
CA GLY A 76 -5.98 5.24 -0.96
C GLY A 76 -5.20 3.97 -1.16
N VAL A 77 -4.09 4.11 -1.88
CA VAL A 77 -3.24 3.01 -2.28
C VAL A 77 -1.83 3.23 -1.76
N LEU A 78 -1.17 2.16 -1.33
CA LEU A 78 0.22 2.16 -0.90
C LEU A 78 0.99 1.21 -1.81
N VAL A 79 2.01 1.72 -2.50
CA VAL A 79 2.94 0.89 -3.27
C VAL A 79 4.20 0.69 -2.45
N ASN A 80 4.51 -0.57 -2.12
CA ASN A 80 5.74 -0.93 -1.41
C ASN A 80 6.65 -1.77 -2.31
N GLY A 81 7.78 -1.20 -2.75
CA GLY A 81 8.81 -1.90 -3.50
C GLY A 81 9.87 -2.48 -2.57
N TYR A 82 10.27 -3.74 -2.77
CA TYR A 82 11.22 -4.46 -1.91
C TYR A 82 12.67 -3.89 -1.89
N GLY A 83 12.94 -2.78 -2.59
CA GLY A 83 14.31 -2.36 -2.90
C GLY A 83 14.97 -1.32 -1.99
N ILE A 84 14.25 -0.36 -1.38
CA ILE A 84 14.92 0.84 -0.81
C ILE A 84 14.35 1.32 0.55
N TYR A 85 13.16 0.87 0.98
CA TYR A 85 12.49 1.43 2.18
C TYR A 85 12.41 0.49 3.40
N SER A 86 13.06 -0.68 3.36
CA SER A 86 12.98 -1.66 4.47
C SER A 86 13.72 -1.26 5.76
N GLU A 87 14.60 -0.26 5.74
CA GLU A 87 15.46 0.02 6.90
C GLU A 87 14.81 0.87 8.00
N SER A 88 13.54 1.27 7.87
CA SER A 88 12.93 2.20 8.82
C SER A 88 11.43 2.03 8.90
N ILE A 89 10.91 0.83 9.19
CA ILE A 89 9.51 0.63 9.51
C ILE A 89 9.43 -0.09 10.86
N THR A 90 8.60 0.40 11.78
CA THR A 90 8.43 -0.22 13.10
C THR A 90 7.86 -1.64 12.96
N ASP A 91 8.22 -2.54 13.87
CA ASP A 91 7.72 -3.92 13.93
C ASP A 91 6.18 -3.99 13.91
N GLU A 92 5.51 -3.01 14.52
CA GLU A 92 4.04 -2.90 14.51
C GLU A 92 3.47 -2.63 13.11
N MET A 93 4.08 -1.72 12.35
CA MET A 93 3.69 -1.44 10.96
C MET A 93 3.97 -2.66 10.08
N LEU A 94 5.10 -3.33 10.30
CA LEU A 94 5.43 -4.58 9.64
C LEU A 94 4.36 -5.63 9.93
N ARG A 95 3.97 -5.88 11.18
CA ARG A 95 2.90 -6.84 11.52
C ARG A 95 1.54 -6.48 10.94
N LYS A 96 1.23 -5.18 10.81
CA LYS A 96 -0.03 -4.73 10.23
C LYS A 96 -0.08 -4.97 8.71
N LEU A 97 1.05 -4.83 8.03
CA LEU A 97 1.19 -5.02 6.58
C LEU A 97 1.51 -6.47 6.18
N ASP A 98 2.26 -7.17 7.03
CA ASP A 98 2.53 -8.61 6.99
C ASP A 98 1.26 -9.31 7.44
N ILE A 99 0.29 -9.36 6.53
CA ILE A 99 -0.92 -10.16 6.68
C ILE A 99 -0.51 -11.63 6.50
N ARG A 100 0.32 -12.14 7.41
CA ARG A 100 0.57 -13.57 7.61
C ARG A 100 -0.41 -14.03 8.68
N SER A 101 -1.45 -14.72 8.25
CA SER A 101 -2.03 -15.78 9.09
C SER A 101 -1.20 -17.03 8.97
#